data_AF-A0A8C4Q6S5-F1
#
_entry.id   AF-A0A8C4Q6S5-F1
#
_cell.length_a   1.000
_cell.length_b   1.000
_cell.length_c   1.000
_cell.angle_alpha   90.00
_cell.angle_beta   90.00
_cell.angle_gamma   90.00
#
_symmetry.space_group_name_H-M   'P 1'
#
loop_
_entity.id
_entity.type
_entity.pdbx_description
1 polymer ?
#
loop_
_entity_poly.entity_id
_entity_poly.type
_entity_poly.pdbx_seq_one_letter_code
_entity_poly.pdbx_strand_id
1 'polypeptide(L)'
;MQKRPLLAMFSAVFLSTYFFLYSLSGCCEKAGQIQPDPSPSRRRDEQVHLEVYLEARSGSAAGDKGRIERTSDAEDEGELYGDGVLLHEDEAAENGSQSLPQAIIIGVKKAGTRALLEALRQHPLVRALGAEAHFFDRHYGRGLHWYRSLMPKSLPGQLTMEKTPSYFVTREAPGRIWAMAGTRTKLLVVVRDPVTRAVSDYAQTLAKRPCGTPPFEALAFRNGSGAVQIGWSAVRIGLYARHLERWLRLFPRHRLLFVSGERLIADPAAELARAQTFLGIPQLVTTQHFYFDSAKGFPCLRRGAGGRPHCLGKSKGRPHPRVPPEALQRLREFYRPFNLKFYQMAGHDFGWD
;
A
#
# COMPACT_ATOMS: atom_id res chain seq x y z
N MET A 1 51.44 -34.22 47.25
CA MET A 1 51.95 -33.11 46.43
C MET A 1 51.10 -33.02 45.17
N GLN A 2 50.12 -32.13 45.15
CA GLN A 2 49.19 -32.01 44.02
C GLN A 2 49.01 -30.52 43.76
N LYS A 3 49.70 -30.00 42.74
CA LYS A 3 49.58 -28.62 42.27
C LYS A 3 48.94 -28.64 40.89
N ARG A 4 48.01 -27.68 40.71
CA ARG A 4 47.33 -27.19 39.49
C ARG A 4 45.89 -27.71 39.33
N PRO A 5 44.92 -26.80 39.02
CA PRO A 5 45.03 -25.91 37.87
C PRO A 5 44.60 -24.45 38.13
N LEU A 6 45.56 -23.53 38.21
CA LEU A 6 45.29 -22.08 38.09
C LEU A 6 45.36 -21.57 36.63
N LEU A 7 45.75 -22.42 35.68
CA LEU A 7 45.95 -22.03 34.27
C LEU A 7 44.65 -22.04 33.43
N ALA A 8 43.63 -22.78 33.85
CA ALA A 8 42.35 -22.89 33.13
C ALA A 8 41.39 -21.72 33.39
N MET A 9 41.57 -20.99 34.49
CA MET A 9 40.71 -19.85 34.84
C MET A 9 41.09 -18.57 34.08
N PHE A 10 42.35 -18.43 33.67
CA PHE A 10 42.80 -17.24 32.94
C PHE A 10 42.46 -17.27 31.44
N SER A 11 42.34 -18.44 30.82
CA SER A 11 41.94 -18.55 29.40
C SER A 11 40.45 -18.28 29.18
N ALA A 12 39.58 -18.64 30.13
CA ALA A 12 38.14 -18.41 30.04
C ALA A 12 37.75 -16.93 30.17
N VAL A 13 38.48 -16.16 30.98
CA VAL A 13 38.23 -14.71 31.15
C VAL A 13 38.66 -13.91 29.91
N PHE A 14 39.74 -14.31 29.23
CA PHE A 14 40.20 -13.67 27.98
C PHE A 14 39.29 -13.95 26.78
N LEU A 15 38.73 -15.16 26.66
CA LEU A 15 37.79 -15.49 25.58
C LEU A 15 36.43 -14.80 25.75
N SER A 16 35.97 -14.62 27.00
CA SER A 16 34.72 -13.91 27.31
C SER A 16 34.80 -12.41 27.02
N THR A 17 35.91 -11.75 27.38
CA THR A 17 36.10 -10.31 27.10
C THR A 17 36.34 -10.03 25.61
N TYR A 18 37.00 -10.94 24.89
CA TYR A 18 37.20 -10.83 23.44
C TYR A 18 35.88 -10.98 22.67
N PHE A 19 34.99 -11.89 23.09
CA PHE A 19 33.67 -12.06 22.47
C PHE A 19 32.72 -10.87 22.76
N PHE A 20 32.82 -10.27 23.96
CA PHE A 20 32.03 -9.10 24.33
C PHE A 20 32.48 -7.83 23.59
N LEU A 21 33.78 -7.67 23.35
CA LEU A 21 34.32 -6.56 22.53
C LEU A 21 34.05 -6.74 21.03
N TYR A 22 34.08 -7.97 20.49
CA TYR A 22 33.70 -8.25 19.10
C TYR A 22 32.20 -8.02 18.83
N SER A 23 31.35 -8.25 19.84
CA SER A 23 29.89 -8.04 19.72
C SER A 23 29.49 -6.56 19.73
N LEU A 24 30.33 -5.67 20.27
CA LEU A 24 30.09 -4.21 20.31
C LEU A 24 30.72 -3.45 19.13
N SER A 25 31.64 -4.07 18.40
CA SER A 25 32.34 -3.47 17.24
C SER A 25 31.78 -3.90 15.87
N GLY A 26 30.88 -4.89 15.83
CA GLY A 26 30.24 -5.36 14.59
C GLY A 26 29.14 -4.46 14.00
N CYS A 27 28.91 -3.26 14.54
CA CYS A 27 27.90 -2.30 14.06
C CYS A 27 28.50 -0.95 13.67
N CYS A 28 29.71 -0.89 13.12
CA CYS A 28 30.16 0.33 12.44
C CYS A 28 31.37 0.07 11.55
N GLU A 29 31.17 -0.31 10.29
CA GLU A 29 32.13 0.06 9.23
C GLU A 29 31.56 -0.19 7.84
N LYS A 30 31.10 0.89 7.21
CA LYS A 30 31.42 1.32 5.84
C LYS A 30 30.51 2.48 5.45
N ALA A 31 30.93 3.68 5.87
CA ALA A 31 30.48 4.92 5.28
C ALA A 31 31.69 5.60 4.62
N GLY A 32 31.55 5.90 3.32
CA GLY A 32 32.29 6.98 2.66
C GLY A 32 33.41 6.56 1.72
N GLN A 33 33.11 6.53 0.42
CA GLN A 33 33.72 7.43 -0.56
C GLN A 33 32.91 7.34 -1.87
N ILE A 34 32.08 8.35 -2.14
CA ILE A 34 31.52 8.63 -3.47
C ILE A 34 32.04 10.01 -3.85
N GLN A 35 32.90 10.06 -4.86
CA GLN A 35 33.34 11.28 -5.52
C GLN A 35 32.19 11.88 -6.36
N PRO A 36 32.16 13.21 -6.57
CA PRO A 36 31.13 13.86 -7.36
C PRO A 36 31.48 13.75 -8.85
N ASP A 37 30.50 13.39 -9.68
CA ASP A 37 30.60 13.55 -11.14
C ASP A 37 29.39 14.36 -11.65
N PRO A 38 29.57 15.22 -12.67
CA PRO A 38 28.85 16.47 -12.80
C PRO A 38 27.52 16.33 -13.54
N SER A 39 26.62 17.26 -13.22
CA SER A 39 25.41 17.55 -13.98
C SER A 39 25.68 17.89 -15.45
N PRO A 40 24.73 17.57 -16.35
CA PRO A 40 24.42 18.43 -17.46
C PRO A 40 23.04 19.08 -17.28
N SER A 41 23.05 20.40 -17.37
CA SER A 41 21.89 21.27 -17.49
C SER A 41 21.37 21.33 -18.93
N ARG A 42 20.08 21.71 -19.06
CA ARG A 42 19.32 22.26 -20.21
C ARG A 42 18.55 21.22 -21.05
N ARG A 43 17.22 21.29 -21.11
CA ARG A 43 16.27 22.24 -21.78
C ARG A 43 16.20 22.03 -23.30
N ARG A 44 15.04 21.51 -23.75
CA ARG A 44 14.49 21.18 -25.10
C ARG A 44 14.24 19.66 -25.20
N ASP A 45 13.07 19.11 -25.53
CA ASP A 45 12.02 19.55 -26.44
C ASP A 45 10.60 19.17 -25.95
N GLU A 46 9.68 20.14 -25.98
CA GLU A 46 8.26 19.89 -26.27
C GLU A 46 8.16 19.55 -27.77
N GLN A 47 7.17 18.73 -28.15
CA GLN A 47 6.71 18.53 -29.54
C GLN A 47 7.28 17.32 -30.31
N VAL A 48 7.28 16.12 -29.72
CA VAL A 48 7.25 14.86 -30.50
C VAL A 48 6.45 13.80 -29.73
N HIS A 49 5.11 13.80 -29.83
CA HIS A 49 4.33 12.63 -29.37
C HIS A 49 2.90 12.52 -29.93
N LEU A 50 2.70 12.93 -31.19
CA LEU A 50 1.42 12.72 -31.89
C LEU A 50 1.53 11.76 -33.09
N GLU A 51 2.74 11.50 -33.61
CA GLU A 51 2.93 10.60 -34.78
C GLU A 51 3.05 9.11 -34.43
N VAL A 52 3.39 8.76 -33.17
CA VAL A 52 3.49 7.35 -32.75
C VAL A 52 2.11 6.67 -32.59
N TYR A 53 1.02 7.44 -32.64
CA TYR A 53 -0.34 6.92 -32.35
C TYR A 53 -1.08 6.37 -33.58
N LEU A 54 -0.55 6.54 -34.80
CA LEU A 54 -1.22 6.11 -36.04
C LEU A 54 -0.67 4.83 -36.68
N GLU A 55 0.51 4.35 -36.29
CA GLU A 55 1.10 3.11 -36.85
C GLU A 55 0.65 1.82 -36.14
N ALA A 56 -0.05 1.92 -35.00
CA ALA A 56 -0.51 0.73 -34.26
C ALA A 56 -1.77 0.06 -34.84
N ARG A 57 -2.20 0.41 -36.06
CA ARG A 57 -3.41 -0.13 -36.71
C ARG A 57 -3.17 -1.06 -37.90
N SER A 58 -1.93 -1.45 -38.18
CA SER A 58 -1.64 -2.43 -39.24
C SER A 58 -0.42 -3.27 -38.88
N GLY A 59 -0.63 -4.51 -38.46
CA GLY A 59 0.46 -5.46 -38.22
C GLY A 59 -0.03 -6.78 -37.64
N SER A 60 -0.21 -7.76 -38.52
CA SER A 60 -0.58 -9.15 -38.21
C SER A 60 0.65 -9.97 -37.77
N ALA A 61 0.40 -10.88 -36.83
CA ALA A 61 1.07 -12.14 -36.47
C ALA A 61 2.57 -12.37 -36.78
N ALA A 62 3.34 -12.69 -35.73
CA ALA A 62 4.18 -13.90 -35.66
C ALA A 62 4.61 -14.15 -34.20
N GLY A 63 4.54 -15.41 -33.76
CA GLY A 63 4.85 -15.81 -32.40
C GLY A 63 6.34 -15.99 -32.15
N ASP A 64 6.75 -15.73 -30.91
CA ASP A 64 8.02 -16.19 -30.37
C ASP A 64 7.84 -16.64 -28.92
N LYS A 65 8.26 -17.87 -28.63
CA LYS A 65 8.19 -18.51 -27.31
C LYS A 65 9.49 -18.16 -26.56
N GLY A 66 9.52 -16.99 -25.93
CA GLY A 66 10.60 -16.56 -25.05
C GLY A 66 10.49 -17.15 -23.64
N ARG A 67 11.50 -17.95 -23.29
CA ARG A 67 11.75 -18.58 -21.98
C ARG A 67 11.84 -17.54 -20.85
N ILE A 68 11.08 -17.74 -19.76
CA ILE A 68 11.02 -16.85 -18.60
C ILE A 68 12.27 -17.04 -17.72
N GLU A 69 13.14 -16.04 -17.68
CA GLU A 69 14.14 -15.89 -16.61
C GLU A 69 13.53 -15.16 -15.42
N ARG A 70 13.53 -15.84 -14.26
CA ARG A 70 13.08 -15.31 -12.98
C ARG A 70 14.15 -14.39 -12.41
N THR A 71 13.89 -13.09 -12.39
CA THR A 71 14.63 -12.17 -11.52
C THR A 71 13.95 -12.11 -10.16
N SER A 72 14.70 -12.50 -9.13
CA SER A 72 14.34 -12.46 -7.72
C SER A 72 14.32 -10.99 -7.25
N ASP A 73 13.14 -10.49 -6.89
CA ASP A 73 12.95 -9.40 -5.90
C ASP A 73 11.43 -9.15 -5.72
N ALA A 74 10.74 -10.10 -5.08
CA ALA A 74 9.37 -9.94 -4.59
C ALA A 74 9.07 -10.98 -3.49
N GLU A 75 9.62 -10.76 -2.30
CA GLU A 75 9.15 -11.46 -1.10
C GLU A 75 8.02 -10.65 -0.46
N ASP A 76 6.79 -10.93 -0.89
CA ASP A 76 5.59 -10.78 -0.06
C ASP A 76 4.95 -12.18 -0.05
N GLU A 77 5.06 -12.86 1.09
CA GLU A 77 4.66 -14.26 1.25
C GLU A 77 3.21 -14.46 0.81
N GLY A 78 3.02 -15.35 -0.17
CA GLY A 78 1.72 -15.89 -0.53
C GLY A 78 1.21 -16.76 0.60
N GLU A 79 0.41 -16.20 1.49
CA GLU A 79 -0.41 -17.00 2.41
C GLU A 79 -1.46 -17.76 1.58
N LEU A 80 -1.33 -19.09 1.60
CA LEU A 80 -2.19 -20.07 0.95
C LEU A 80 -3.62 -19.96 1.50
N TYR A 81 -4.56 -19.49 0.68
CA TYR A 81 -5.97 -19.36 1.05
C TYR A 81 -6.65 -20.73 1.08
N GLY A 82 -6.77 -21.31 2.27
CA GLY A 82 -7.60 -22.49 2.51
C GLY A 82 -9.08 -22.14 2.59
N ASP A 83 -9.84 -22.71 1.66
CA ASP A 83 -11.19 -23.27 1.75
C ASP A 83 -12.36 -22.45 2.36
N GLY A 84 -13.42 -22.27 1.57
CA GLY A 84 -14.68 -21.64 2.01
C GLY A 84 -15.42 -20.73 1.02
N VAL A 85 -15.00 -20.61 -0.25
CA VAL A 85 -15.71 -19.85 -1.31
C VAL A 85 -15.93 -20.72 -2.58
N LEU A 86 -15.93 -22.05 -2.43
CA LEU A 86 -15.72 -22.97 -3.56
C LEU A 86 -16.77 -22.86 -4.68
N LEU A 87 -18.06 -22.69 -4.37
CA LEU A 87 -19.09 -22.83 -5.41
C LEU A 87 -19.02 -21.79 -6.54
N HIS A 88 -18.57 -20.55 -6.27
CA HIS A 88 -18.46 -19.51 -7.30
C HIS A 88 -17.05 -19.33 -7.85
N GLU A 89 -16.02 -19.77 -7.14
CA GLU A 89 -14.65 -19.70 -7.66
C GLU A 89 -14.40 -20.74 -8.74
N ASP A 90 -14.98 -21.93 -8.60
CA ASP A 90 -14.85 -23.03 -9.56
C ASP A 90 -15.59 -22.70 -10.88
N GLU A 91 -16.81 -22.15 -10.81
CA GLU A 91 -17.54 -21.71 -12.01
C GLU A 91 -16.84 -20.56 -12.75
N ALA A 92 -16.28 -19.59 -12.03
CA ALA A 92 -15.53 -18.49 -12.64
C ALA A 92 -14.20 -18.98 -13.24
N ALA A 93 -13.59 -20.04 -12.70
CA ALA A 93 -12.38 -20.62 -13.25
C ALA A 93 -12.62 -21.28 -14.62
N GLU A 94 -13.76 -21.95 -14.80
CA GLU A 94 -14.13 -22.61 -16.06
C GLU A 94 -14.75 -21.63 -17.07
N ASN A 95 -15.76 -20.87 -16.66
CA ASN A 95 -16.61 -20.07 -17.56
C ASN A 95 -16.34 -18.55 -17.49
N GLY A 96 -15.47 -18.09 -16.59
CA GLY A 96 -15.14 -16.68 -16.46
C GLY A 96 -14.11 -16.20 -17.47
N SER A 97 -14.08 -14.88 -17.67
CA SER A 97 -13.07 -14.21 -18.50
C SER A 97 -12.29 -13.18 -17.68
N GLN A 98 -11.05 -12.90 -18.10
CA GLN A 98 -10.25 -11.84 -17.47
C GLN A 98 -10.60 -10.50 -18.09
N SER A 99 -11.09 -9.57 -17.28
CA SER A 99 -11.43 -8.21 -17.69
C SER A 99 -10.55 -7.17 -17.01
N LEU A 100 -10.41 -5.98 -17.60
CA LEU A 100 -9.73 -4.87 -16.92
C LEU A 100 -10.57 -4.39 -15.73
N PRO A 101 -9.94 -3.91 -14.64
CA PRO A 101 -10.67 -3.59 -13.42
C PRO A 101 -11.60 -2.38 -13.62
N GLN A 102 -12.87 -2.58 -13.26
CA GLN A 102 -13.90 -1.52 -13.28
C GLN A 102 -13.77 -0.60 -12.06
N ALA A 103 -13.16 -1.07 -10.97
CA ALA A 103 -12.86 -0.27 -9.80
C ALA A 103 -11.47 -0.55 -9.24
N ILE A 104 -10.78 0.49 -8.77
CA ILE A 104 -9.40 0.41 -8.27
C ILE A 104 -9.30 1.10 -6.91
N ILE A 105 -8.71 0.41 -5.92
CA ILE A 105 -8.31 1.03 -4.65
C ILE A 105 -6.91 1.64 -4.84
N ILE A 106 -6.87 2.94 -5.11
CA ILE A 106 -5.64 3.65 -5.51
C ILE A 106 -4.79 4.11 -4.33
N GLY A 107 -5.32 4.08 -3.10
CA GLY A 107 -4.64 4.64 -1.95
C GLY A 107 -5.44 4.61 -0.65
N VAL A 108 -4.87 5.11 0.45
CA VAL A 108 -3.46 5.51 0.59
C VAL A 108 -2.66 4.46 1.35
N LYS A 109 -1.33 4.47 1.16
CA LYS A 109 -0.41 3.59 1.90
C LYS A 109 -0.67 3.72 3.40
N LYS A 110 -0.85 2.59 4.09
CA LYS A 110 -1.07 2.47 5.56
C LYS A 110 -2.45 2.87 6.10
N ALA A 111 -3.42 3.17 5.23
CA ALA A 111 -4.75 3.59 5.68
C ALA A 111 -5.78 2.44 5.84
N GLY A 112 -5.45 1.22 5.42
CA GLY A 112 -6.38 0.07 5.51
C GLY A 112 -6.84 -0.51 4.17
N THR A 113 -6.13 -0.21 3.08
CA THR A 113 -6.50 -0.70 1.73
C THR A 113 -6.65 -2.21 1.61
N ARG A 114 -5.84 -3.00 2.34
CA ARG A 114 -6.01 -4.47 2.39
C ARG A 114 -7.28 -4.86 3.11
N ALA A 115 -7.60 -4.23 4.24
CA ALA A 115 -8.82 -4.51 4.99
C ALA A 115 -10.07 -4.26 4.12
N LEU A 116 -10.11 -3.13 3.42
CA LEU A 116 -11.21 -2.82 2.50
C LEU A 116 -11.33 -3.86 1.38
N LEU A 117 -10.21 -4.25 0.75
CA LEU A 117 -10.24 -5.22 -0.34
C LEU A 117 -10.74 -6.60 0.15
N GLU A 118 -10.23 -7.09 1.27
CA GLU A 118 -10.67 -8.39 1.84
C GLU A 118 -12.14 -8.38 2.26
N ALA A 119 -12.62 -7.26 2.81
CA ALA A 119 -14.03 -7.11 3.16
C ALA A 119 -14.92 -7.09 1.91
N LEU A 120 -14.53 -6.36 0.86
CA LEU A 120 -15.27 -6.33 -0.41
C LEU A 120 -15.29 -7.70 -1.11
N ARG A 121 -14.23 -8.51 -0.96
CA ARG A 121 -14.16 -9.88 -1.50
C ARG A 121 -15.18 -10.84 -0.87
N GLN A 122 -15.80 -10.48 0.25
CA GLN A 122 -16.92 -11.27 0.78
C GLN A 122 -18.19 -11.13 -0.08
N HIS A 123 -18.25 -10.12 -0.95
CA HIS A 123 -19.38 -9.91 -1.82
C HIS A 123 -19.33 -10.85 -3.04
N PRO A 124 -20.39 -11.61 -3.38
CA PRO A 124 -20.39 -12.59 -4.47
C PRO A 124 -20.17 -11.95 -5.86
N LEU A 125 -20.51 -10.67 -6.01
CA LEU A 125 -20.26 -9.90 -7.24
C LEU A 125 -18.87 -9.24 -7.31
N VAL A 126 -17.94 -9.52 -6.40
CA VAL A 126 -16.60 -8.91 -6.41
C VAL A 126 -15.53 -9.97 -6.58
N ARG A 127 -14.74 -9.83 -7.65
CA ARG A 127 -13.50 -10.57 -7.87
C ARG A 127 -12.33 -9.59 -7.83
N ALA A 128 -11.32 -9.89 -7.04
CA ALA A 128 -10.19 -8.98 -6.87
C ALA A 128 -8.84 -9.69 -6.97
N LEU A 129 -7.87 -9.01 -7.61
CA LEU A 129 -6.48 -9.41 -7.56
C LEU A 129 -5.96 -9.31 -6.12
N GLY A 130 -5.40 -10.41 -5.60
CA GLY A 130 -4.93 -10.46 -4.20
C GLY A 130 -3.65 -9.66 -3.95
N ALA A 131 -2.73 -9.67 -4.92
CA ALA A 131 -1.48 -8.92 -4.89
C ALA A 131 -1.66 -7.45 -5.32
N GLU A 132 -0.67 -6.60 -5.02
CA GLU A 132 -0.61 -5.24 -5.55
C GLU A 132 -0.02 -5.29 -6.97
N ALA A 133 -0.77 -4.85 -7.98
CA ALA A 133 -0.38 -5.01 -9.38
C ALA A 133 0.82 -4.13 -9.76
N HIS A 134 0.94 -2.96 -9.15
CA HIS A 134 1.97 -1.96 -9.49
C HIS A 134 2.08 -1.64 -10.99
N PHE A 135 0.96 -1.72 -11.72
CA PHE A 135 0.93 -1.48 -13.15
C PHE A 135 1.08 0.00 -13.47
N PHE A 136 0.26 0.87 -12.89
CA PHE A 136 0.24 2.29 -13.22
C PHE A 136 1.41 3.10 -12.63
N ASP A 137 2.25 2.51 -11.78
CA ASP A 137 3.45 3.12 -11.22
C ASP A 137 4.76 2.45 -11.69
N ARG A 138 4.88 1.11 -11.65
CA ARG A 138 6.16 0.42 -11.94
C ARG A 138 6.18 -0.35 -13.26
N HIS A 139 5.05 -0.95 -13.66
CA HIS A 139 5.02 -1.95 -14.73
C HIS A 139 4.23 -1.50 -15.97
N TYR A 140 4.01 -0.20 -16.14
CA TYR A 140 3.17 0.34 -17.21
C TYR A 140 3.65 -0.04 -18.62
N GLY A 141 4.98 -0.13 -18.81
CA GLY A 141 5.59 -0.54 -20.07
C GLY A 141 5.30 -1.97 -20.50
N ARG A 142 4.75 -2.83 -19.62
CA ARG A 142 4.33 -4.20 -19.98
C ARG A 142 3.01 -4.25 -20.75
N GLY A 143 2.31 -3.12 -20.88
CA GLY A 143 1.08 -3.00 -21.65
C GLY A 143 -0.17 -3.56 -20.95
N LEU A 144 -1.35 -3.16 -21.47
CA LEU A 144 -2.64 -3.54 -20.89
C LEU A 144 -2.93 -5.04 -20.97
N HIS A 145 -2.35 -5.75 -21.95
CA HIS A 145 -2.49 -7.19 -22.06
C HIS A 145 -1.90 -7.90 -20.83
N TRP A 146 -0.68 -7.51 -20.43
CA TRP A 146 -0.04 -8.03 -19.22
C TRP A 146 -0.90 -7.69 -17.99
N TYR A 147 -1.36 -6.44 -17.87
CA TYR A 147 -2.19 -6.05 -16.73
C TYR A 147 -3.49 -6.85 -16.62
N ARG A 148 -4.20 -7.06 -17.74
CA ARG A 148 -5.41 -7.89 -17.82
C ARG A 148 -5.12 -9.34 -17.42
N SER A 149 -3.97 -9.90 -17.83
CA SER A 149 -3.61 -11.29 -17.50
C SER A 149 -3.38 -11.54 -16.01
N LEU A 150 -3.18 -10.49 -15.21
CA LEU A 150 -3.13 -10.60 -13.75
C LEU A 150 -4.51 -10.70 -13.11
N MET A 151 -5.56 -10.21 -13.76
CA MET A 151 -6.89 -10.11 -13.17
C MET A 151 -7.50 -11.49 -12.96
N PRO A 152 -8.23 -11.73 -11.85
CA PRO A 152 -8.97 -12.98 -11.70
C PRO A 152 -10.01 -13.09 -12.82
N LYS A 153 -10.33 -14.33 -13.22
CA LYS A 153 -11.51 -14.56 -14.04
C LYS A 153 -12.76 -14.14 -13.28
N SER A 154 -13.69 -13.52 -14.00
CA SER A 154 -14.97 -13.04 -13.48
C SER A 154 -16.09 -13.45 -14.43
N LEU A 155 -17.23 -13.81 -13.86
CA LEU A 155 -18.48 -14.06 -14.60
C LEU A 155 -19.15 -12.73 -14.99
N PRO A 156 -20.04 -12.73 -16.00
CA PRO A 156 -20.85 -11.56 -16.33
C PRO A 156 -21.58 -11.00 -15.10
N GLY A 157 -21.55 -9.67 -14.92
CA GLY A 157 -22.16 -8.99 -13.78
C GLY A 157 -21.26 -8.88 -12.53
N GLN A 158 -20.16 -9.64 -12.44
CA GLN A 158 -19.15 -9.44 -11.40
C GLN A 158 -18.22 -8.26 -11.72
N LEU A 159 -17.79 -7.56 -10.67
CA LEU A 159 -16.78 -6.51 -10.72
C LEU A 159 -15.39 -7.10 -10.54
N THR A 160 -14.47 -6.74 -11.44
CA THR A 160 -13.04 -6.97 -11.28
C THR A 160 -12.38 -5.77 -10.61
N MET A 161 -11.58 -6.04 -9.57
CA MET A 161 -10.90 -5.00 -8.79
C MET A 161 -9.42 -5.32 -8.54
N GLU A 162 -8.65 -4.28 -8.24
CA GLU A 162 -7.30 -4.40 -7.68
C GLU A 162 -7.06 -3.30 -6.63
N LYS A 163 -5.99 -3.46 -5.85
CA LYS A 163 -5.48 -2.39 -5.01
C LYS A 163 -4.00 -2.17 -5.25
N THR A 164 -3.59 -0.91 -5.35
CA THR A 164 -2.18 -0.52 -5.35
C THR A 164 -2.06 0.85 -4.67
N PRO A 165 -1.70 0.91 -3.38
CA PRO A 165 -1.82 2.15 -2.59
C PRO A 165 -0.88 3.28 -3.02
N SER A 166 0.16 2.99 -3.79
CA SER A 166 1.10 3.99 -4.32
C SER A 166 0.50 4.82 -5.45
N TYR A 167 -0.53 4.33 -6.16
CA TYR A 167 -1.11 5.05 -7.30
C TYR A 167 -1.55 6.46 -6.92
N PHE A 168 -2.17 6.63 -5.75
CA PHE A 168 -2.67 7.93 -5.29
C PHE A 168 -1.60 9.04 -5.31
N VAL A 169 -0.35 8.69 -5.04
CA VAL A 169 0.77 9.65 -4.99
C VAL A 169 1.62 9.68 -6.26
N THR A 170 1.54 8.64 -7.11
CA THR A 170 2.18 8.57 -8.42
C THR A 170 1.64 9.68 -9.34
N ARG A 171 2.53 10.42 -9.99
CA ARG A 171 2.17 11.61 -10.78
C ARG A 171 1.44 11.23 -12.07
N GLU A 172 1.85 10.16 -12.72
CA GLU A 172 1.38 9.70 -14.03
C GLU A 172 0.14 8.81 -13.93
N ALA A 173 -0.12 8.21 -12.75
CA ALA A 173 -1.20 7.24 -12.56
C ALA A 173 -2.59 7.77 -12.94
N PRO A 174 -3.01 9.00 -12.60
CA PRO A 174 -4.30 9.53 -13.05
C PRO A 174 -4.47 9.51 -14.57
N GLY A 175 -3.46 9.97 -15.31
CA GLY A 175 -3.48 10.01 -16.78
C GLY A 175 -3.52 8.62 -17.39
N ARG A 176 -2.75 7.68 -16.83
CA ARG A 176 -2.70 6.29 -17.31
C ARG A 176 -3.99 5.53 -17.06
N ILE A 177 -4.62 5.68 -15.89
CA ILE A 177 -5.92 5.05 -15.59
C ILE A 177 -7.01 5.68 -16.46
N TRP A 178 -6.98 6.99 -16.66
CA TRP A 178 -7.92 7.67 -17.55
C TRP A 178 -7.77 7.21 -19.00
N ALA A 179 -6.54 6.98 -19.49
CA ALA A 179 -6.32 6.45 -20.83
C ALA A 179 -6.85 5.02 -21.01
N MET A 180 -6.90 4.21 -19.94
CA MET A 180 -7.42 2.84 -20.00
C MET A 180 -8.94 2.78 -20.22
N ALA A 181 -9.72 3.57 -19.48
CA ALA A 181 -11.18 3.44 -19.47
C ALA A 181 -11.95 4.75 -19.22
N GLY A 182 -11.27 5.90 -19.35
CA GLY A 182 -11.82 7.23 -19.11
C GLY A 182 -12.42 7.36 -17.71
N THR A 183 -13.64 7.91 -17.65
CA THR A 183 -14.39 8.07 -16.39
C THR A 183 -15.20 6.82 -16.00
N ARG A 184 -15.12 5.71 -16.76
CA ARG A 184 -15.86 4.48 -16.42
C ARG A 184 -15.30 3.82 -15.16
N THR A 185 -13.99 3.94 -14.93
CA THR A 185 -13.34 3.40 -13.73
C THR A 185 -13.78 4.17 -12.48
N LYS A 186 -14.20 3.42 -11.45
CA LYS A 186 -14.46 3.95 -10.11
C LYS A 186 -13.20 3.86 -9.26
N LEU A 187 -12.91 4.92 -8.51
CA LEU A 187 -11.69 5.00 -7.69
C LEU A 187 -12.06 5.03 -6.22
N LEU A 188 -11.41 4.20 -5.41
CA LEU A 188 -11.57 4.17 -3.97
C LEU A 188 -10.27 4.63 -3.31
N VAL A 189 -10.40 5.52 -2.33
CA VAL A 189 -9.29 6.04 -1.52
C VAL A 189 -9.62 5.82 -0.06
N VAL A 190 -8.94 4.88 0.59
CA VAL A 190 -8.97 4.73 2.04
C VAL A 190 -8.04 5.78 2.63
N VAL A 191 -8.57 6.71 3.41
CA VAL A 191 -7.80 7.75 4.10
C VAL A 191 -7.75 7.48 5.59
N ARG A 192 -6.80 8.10 6.28
CA ARG A 192 -6.53 7.94 7.71
C ARG A 192 -5.93 9.24 8.22
N ASP A 193 -6.05 9.55 9.51
CA ASP A 193 -5.33 10.66 10.16
C ASP A 193 -3.87 10.66 9.66
N PRO A 194 -3.42 11.73 8.96
CA PRO A 194 -2.12 11.75 8.31
C PRO A 194 -0.96 11.60 9.29
N VAL A 195 -1.12 11.99 10.56
CA VAL A 195 -0.14 11.79 11.63
C VAL A 195 -0.03 10.30 11.96
N THR A 196 -1.15 9.66 12.28
CA THR A 196 -1.14 8.23 12.62
C THR A 196 -0.72 7.35 11.43
N ARG A 197 -1.05 7.78 10.21
CA ARG A 197 -0.60 7.14 8.97
C ARG A 197 0.92 7.26 8.80
N ALA A 198 1.51 8.43 9.05
CA ALA A 198 2.96 8.64 9.00
C ALA A 198 3.69 7.76 10.02
N VAL A 199 3.21 7.69 11.25
CA VAL A 199 3.75 6.79 12.29
C VAL A 199 3.63 5.33 11.87
N SER A 200 2.50 4.93 11.27
CA SER A 200 2.33 3.57 10.76
C SER A 200 3.29 3.22 9.62
N ASP A 201 3.60 4.19 8.75
CA ASP A 201 4.57 4.05 7.66
C ASP A 201 6.00 3.87 8.20
N TYR A 202 6.37 4.70 9.18
CA TYR A 202 7.62 4.57 9.92
C TYR A 202 7.73 3.22 10.64
N ALA A 203 6.68 2.78 11.34
CA ALA A 203 6.65 1.48 12.01
C ALA A 203 6.89 0.30 11.05
N GLN A 204 6.37 0.39 9.81
CA GLN A 204 6.66 -0.62 8.79
C GLN A 204 8.11 -0.57 8.33
N THR A 205 8.68 0.63 8.17
CA THR A 205 10.09 0.81 7.80
C THR A 205 11.00 0.23 8.88
N LEU A 206 10.73 0.56 10.14
CA LEU A 206 11.48 0.06 11.30
C LEU A 206 11.42 -1.46 11.40
N ALA A 207 10.26 -2.07 11.18
CA ALA A 207 10.12 -3.53 11.19
C ALA A 207 10.92 -4.22 10.07
N LYS A 208 11.13 -3.56 8.93
CA LYS A 208 11.93 -4.08 7.81
C LYS A 208 13.42 -3.80 7.94
N ARG A 209 13.78 -2.69 8.60
CA ARG A 209 15.16 -2.23 8.78
C ARG A 209 15.35 -1.76 10.24
N PRO A 210 15.47 -2.68 11.20
CA PRO A 210 15.57 -2.32 12.62
C PRO A 210 16.85 -1.54 12.91
N CYS A 211 17.97 -1.96 12.32
CA CYS A 211 19.25 -1.29 12.43
C CYS A 211 19.37 -0.17 11.38
N GLY A 212 19.76 1.03 11.81
CA GLY A 212 20.05 2.16 10.93
C GLY A 212 18.84 3.01 10.52
N THR A 213 17.63 2.71 11.00
CA THR A 213 16.49 3.63 10.86
C THR A 213 16.60 4.74 11.92
N PRO A 214 16.77 6.03 11.52
CA PRO A 214 16.82 7.12 12.48
C PRO A 214 15.51 7.29 13.25
N PRO A 215 15.51 7.95 14.41
CA PRO A 215 14.28 8.31 15.13
C PRO A 215 13.28 9.03 14.23
N PHE A 216 12.00 8.88 14.54
CA PHE A 216 10.91 9.43 13.73
C PHE A 216 11.07 10.95 13.52
N GLU A 217 11.47 11.67 14.56
CA GLU A 217 11.63 13.11 14.63
C GLU A 217 12.78 13.59 13.75
N ALA A 218 13.88 12.82 13.71
CA ALA A 218 15.02 13.11 12.84
C ALA A 218 14.68 12.98 11.34
N LEU A 219 13.65 12.19 11.00
CA LEU A 219 13.13 12.06 9.63
C LEU A 219 12.00 13.05 9.35
N ALA A 220 11.21 13.38 10.37
CA ALA A 220 10.02 14.21 10.25
C ALA A 220 10.32 15.71 10.26
N PHE A 221 11.45 16.15 10.84
CA PHE A 221 11.79 17.56 10.99
C PHE A 221 13.22 17.85 10.53
N ARG A 222 13.41 19.03 9.95
CA ARG A 222 14.74 19.52 9.58
C ARG A 222 15.51 19.95 10.83
N ASN A 223 16.78 19.55 10.90
CA ASN A 223 17.69 19.98 11.95
C ASN A 223 17.80 21.52 11.98
N GLY A 224 17.84 22.09 13.18
CA GLY A 224 17.94 23.54 13.41
C GLY A 224 16.59 24.25 13.37
N SER A 225 15.89 24.24 12.22
CA SER A 225 14.63 25.01 12.08
C SER A 225 13.41 24.34 12.72
N GLY A 226 13.47 23.03 12.96
CA GLY A 226 12.33 22.26 13.48
C GLY A 226 11.14 22.16 12.52
N ALA A 227 11.29 22.65 11.29
CA ALA A 227 10.25 22.64 10.26
C ALA A 227 10.01 21.22 9.74
N VAL A 228 8.75 20.91 9.42
CA VAL A 228 8.36 19.60 8.91
C VAL A 228 9.03 19.29 7.58
N GLN A 229 9.65 18.12 7.47
CA GLN A 229 10.38 17.64 6.31
C GLN A 229 9.43 16.99 5.28
N ILE A 230 8.82 17.82 4.44
CA ILE A 230 7.95 17.38 3.33
C ILE A 230 8.67 16.45 2.32
N GLY A 231 10.00 16.51 2.26
CA GLY A 231 10.81 15.61 1.44
C GLY A 231 10.69 14.14 1.86
N TRP A 232 10.43 13.87 3.13
CA TRP A 232 10.25 12.51 3.63
C TRP A 232 8.91 11.94 3.16
N SER A 233 8.94 10.75 2.56
CA SER A 233 7.76 10.13 1.94
C SER A 233 6.63 9.89 2.93
N ALA A 234 6.94 9.52 4.17
CA ALA A 234 5.95 9.32 5.21
C ALA A 234 5.27 10.62 5.65
N VAL A 235 5.82 11.80 5.37
CA VAL A 235 5.08 13.07 5.52
C VAL A 235 4.33 13.40 4.23
N ARG A 236 5.03 13.35 3.09
CA ARG A 236 4.48 13.75 1.80
C ARG A 236 3.17 13.06 1.45
N ILE A 237 3.06 11.75 1.69
CA ILE A 237 1.86 10.96 1.36
C ILE A 237 0.62 11.46 2.13
N GLY A 238 0.79 12.05 3.32
CA GLY A 238 -0.29 12.61 4.14
C GLY A 238 -0.90 13.90 3.58
N LEU A 239 -0.28 14.52 2.58
CA LEU A 239 -0.79 15.75 1.95
C LEU A 239 -1.91 15.43 0.94
N TYR A 240 -3.02 14.87 1.43
CA TYR A 240 -4.09 14.31 0.58
C TYR A 240 -4.68 15.33 -0.39
N ALA A 241 -4.94 16.57 0.04
CA ALA A 241 -5.45 17.63 -0.82
C ALA A 241 -4.56 17.85 -2.06
N ARG A 242 -3.24 17.92 -1.87
CA ARG A 242 -2.26 18.10 -2.97
C ARG A 242 -2.30 16.96 -3.98
N HIS A 243 -2.46 15.73 -3.50
CA HIS A 243 -2.57 14.57 -4.38
C HIS A 243 -3.91 14.55 -5.11
N LEU A 244 -5.00 14.82 -4.39
CA LEU A 244 -6.35 14.84 -4.91
C LEU A 244 -6.55 15.88 -6.03
N GLU A 245 -5.90 17.05 -5.96
CA GLU A 245 -5.93 18.05 -7.03
C GLU A 245 -5.58 17.47 -8.40
N ARG A 246 -4.62 16.53 -8.47
CA ARG A 246 -4.21 15.89 -9.73
C ARG A 246 -5.25 14.90 -10.24
N TRP A 247 -5.89 14.18 -9.33
CA TRP A 247 -6.96 13.23 -9.68
C TRP A 247 -8.19 13.97 -10.19
N LEU A 248 -8.58 15.07 -9.54
CA LEU A 248 -9.78 15.84 -9.91
C LEU A 248 -9.66 16.59 -11.24
N ARG A 249 -8.45 16.75 -11.79
CA ARG A 249 -8.27 17.27 -13.16
C ARG A 249 -8.78 16.31 -14.24
N LEU A 250 -8.85 15.01 -13.96
CA LEU A 250 -9.22 13.97 -14.94
C LEU A 250 -10.46 13.20 -14.55
N PHE A 251 -10.69 13.01 -13.25
CA PHE A 251 -11.82 12.25 -12.72
C PHE A 251 -12.78 13.19 -12.00
N PRO A 252 -14.05 13.24 -12.40
CA PRO A 252 -15.04 14.02 -11.67
C PRO A 252 -15.23 13.42 -10.28
N ARG A 253 -15.51 14.27 -9.30
CA ARG A 253 -15.53 13.90 -7.88
C ARG A 253 -16.39 12.68 -7.54
N HIS A 254 -17.55 12.53 -8.18
CA HIS A 254 -18.45 11.40 -7.98
C HIS A 254 -17.89 10.04 -8.43
N ARG A 255 -16.74 10.01 -9.13
CA ARG A 255 -15.97 8.81 -9.47
C ARG A 255 -14.93 8.43 -8.42
N LEU A 256 -14.81 9.22 -7.35
CA LEU A 256 -13.95 8.94 -6.22
C LEU A 256 -14.76 8.75 -4.95
N LEU A 257 -14.61 7.60 -4.31
CA LEU A 257 -15.08 7.37 -2.95
C LEU A 257 -13.91 7.50 -1.97
N PHE A 258 -14.13 8.31 -0.93
CA PHE A 258 -13.22 8.39 0.21
C PHE A 258 -13.80 7.58 1.37
N VAL A 259 -13.05 6.56 1.78
CA VAL A 259 -13.37 5.63 2.87
C VAL A 259 -12.56 6.04 4.10
N SER A 260 -13.21 6.17 5.25
CA SER A 260 -12.51 6.48 6.51
C SER A 260 -11.88 5.21 7.06
N GLY A 261 -10.55 5.22 7.21
CA GLY A 261 -9.81 4.12 7.81
C GLY A 261 -10.13 3.93 9.29
N GLU A 262 -10.41 5.02 10.01
CA GLU A 262 -10.87 4.98 11.40
C GLU A 262 -12.24 4.30 11.51
N ARG A 263 -13.20 4.70 10.68
CA ARG A 263 -14.53 4.06 10.66
C ARG A 263 -14.47 2.64 10.12
N LEU A 264 -13.55 2.31 9.22
CA LEU A 264 -13.36 0.93 8.75
C LEU A 264 -12.92 0.00 9.88
N ILE A 265 -12.32 0.54 10.95
CA ILE A 265 -11.99 -0.21 12.17
C ILE A 265 -13.17 -0.23 13.14
N ALA A 266 -13.76 0.94 13.40
CA ALA A 266 -14.82 1.09 14.41
C ALA A 266 -16.16 0.50 13.99
N ASP A 267 -16.54 0.66 12.72
CA ASP A 267 -17.78 0.19 12.11
C ASP A 267 -17.54 -0.19 10.63
N PRO A 268 -16.91 -1.35 10.37
CA PRO A 268 -16.60 -1.79 9.01
C PRO A 268 -17.86 -1.95 8.16
N ALA A 269 -18.99 -2.39 8.74
CA ALA A 269 -20.21 -2.64 7.99
C ALA A 269 -20.78 -1.35 7.37
N ALA A 270 -20.79 -0.24 8.12
CA ALA A 270 -21.26 1.04 7.58
C ALA A 270 -20.36 1.58 6.46
N GLU A 271 -19.03 1.47 6.59
CA GLU A 271 -18.11 1.89 5.52
C GLU A 271 -18.23 0.99 4.28
N LEU A 272 -18.46 -0.31 4.47
CA LEU A 272 -18.70 -1.25 3.38
C LEU A 272 -20.05 -1.01 2.70
N ALA A 273 -21.10 -0.61 3.43
CA ALA A 273 -22.38 -0.21 2.84
C ALA A 273 -22.19 0.97 1.86
N ARG A 274 -21.42 2.00 2.26
CA ARG A 274 -21.05 3.12 1.38
C ARG A 274 -20.26 2.66 0.16
N ALA A 275 -19.30 1.76 0.34
CA ALA A 275 -18.49 1.21 -0.75
C ALA A 275 -19.34 0.40 -1.75
N GLN A 276 -20.25 -0.45 -1.28
CA GLN A 276 -21.16 -1.25 -2.11
C GLN A 276 -22.08 -0.35 -2.94
N THR A 277 -22.71 0.65 -2.31
CA THR A 277 -23.54 1.65 -3.01
C THR A 277 -22.75 2.40 -4.06
N PHE A 278 -21.55 2.88 -3.73
CA PHE A 278 -20.69 3.56 -4.69
C PHE A 278 -20.30 2.68 -5.87
N LEU A 279 -19.99 1.40 -5.62
CA LEU A 279 -19.68 0.41 -6.65
C LEU A 279 -20.91 0.04 -7.48
N GLY A 280 -22.12 0.31 -7.00
CA GLY A 280 -23.37 -0.01 -7.69
C GLY A 280 -23.75 -1.48 -7.55
N ILE A 281 -23.36 -2.11 -6.44
CA ILE A 281 -23.71 -3.49 -6.09
C ILE A 281 -24.63 -3.51 -4.87
N PRO A 282 -25.44 -4.56 -4.68
CA PRO A 282 -26.29 -4.70 -3.51
C PRO A 282 -25.48 -4.69 -2.20
N GLN A 283 -26.10 -4.28 -1.09
CA GLN A 283 -25.44 -4.23 0.22
C GLN A 283 -25.54 -5.59 0.94
N LEU A 284 -24.84 -6.60 0.44
CA LEU A 284 -24.88 -7.95 1.01
C LEU A 284 -23.86 -8.15 2.14
N VAL A 285 -22.73 -7.42 2.10
CA VAL A 285 -21.74 -7.44 3.18
C VAL A 285 -22.21 -6.53 4.29
N THR A 286 -22.70 -7.14 5.36
CA THR A 286 -23.31 -6.50 6.54
C THR A 286 -22.52 -6.79 7.83
N THR A 287 -23.02 -6.33 8.98
CA THR A 287 -22.46 -6.58 10.32
C THR A 287 -22.23 -8.06 10.62
N GLN A 288 -23.03 -8.96 10.05
CA GLN A 288 -22.92 -10.41 10.25
C GLN A 288 -21.62 -11.01 9.70
N HIS A 289 -20.95 -10.32 8.78
CA HIS A 289 -19.69 -10.75 8.18
C HIS A 289 -18.48 -10.37 9.02
N PHE A 290 -18.67 -9.65 10.12
CA PHE A 290 -17.59 -9.16 10.96
C PHE A 290 -17.72 -9.68 12.39
N TYR A 291 -16.58 -9.81 13.05
CA TYR A 291 -16.49 -9.93 14.50
C TYR A 291 -15.27 -9.17 14.99
N PHE A 292 -15.28 -8.69 16.23
CA PHE A 292 -14.13 -8.02 16.80
C PHE A 292 -13.25 -9.02 17.55
N ASP A 293 -11.96 -9.07 17.20
CA ASP A 293 -10.97 -9.86 17.93
C ASP A 293 -10.29 -8.94 18.96
N SER A 294 -10.57 -9.18 20.24
CA SER A 294 -10.03 -8.38 21.34
C SER A 294 -8.52 -8.54 21.53
N ALA A 295 -7.97 -9.72 21.24
CA ALA A 295 -6.53 -9.97 21.32
C ALA A 295 -5.77 -9.25 20.20
N LYS A 296 -6.36 -9.19 19.01
CA LYS A 296 -5.81 -8.46 17.88
C LYS A 296 -6.08 -6.95 17.98
N GLY A 297 -7.21 -6.54 18.55
CA GLY A 297 -7.68 -5.16 18.61
C GLY A 297 -8.24 -4.63 17.29
N PHE A 298 -8.66 -5.51 16.38
CA PHE A 298 -9.19 -5.16 15.06
C PHE A 298 -10.39 -6.04 14.68
N PRO A 299 -11.32 -5.53 13.84
CA PRO A 299 -12.34 -6.38 13.25
C PRO A 299 -11.73 -7.41 12.30
N CYS A 300 -12.29 -8.61 12.33
CA CYS A 300 -11.96 -9.74 11.49
C CYS A 300 -13.19 -10.23 10.73
N LEU A 301 -12.96 -11.00 9.67
CA LEU A 301 -14.01 -11.51 8.79
C LEU A 301 -14.51 -12.86 9.29
N ARG A 302 -15.83 -12.99 9.42
CA ARG A 302 -16.49 -14.29 9.53
C ARG A 302 -16.57 -14.89 8.14
N ARG A 303 -16.28 -16.19 8.02
CA ARG A 303 -16.65 -16.96 6.84
C ARG A 303 -17.98 -17.66 7.11
N GLY A 304 -18.70 -18.02 6.03
CA GLY A 304 -19.97 -18.72 6.09
C GLY A 304 -19.87 -20.08 6.79
N ALA A 305 -20.98 -20.84 6.83
CA ALA A 305 -21.07 -22.10 7.54
C ALA A 305 -19.91 -23.06 7.18
N GLY A 306 -19.07 -23.39 8.18
CA GLY A 306 -17.90 -24.28 8.05
C GLY A 306 -16.57 -23.61 7.74
N GLY A 307 -16.55 -22.33 7.36
CA GLY A 307 -15.32 -21.60 7.06
C GLY A 307 -14.63 -21.07 8.32
N ARG A 308 -13.31 -21.21 8.41
CA ARG A 308 -12.54 -20.62 9.53
C ARG A 308 -12.60 -19.09 9.47
N PRO A 309 -12.81 -18.40 10.61
CA PRO A 309 -12.70 -16.94 10.67
C PRO A 309 -11.35 -16.46 10.14
N HIS A 310 -11.33 -15.32 9.44
CA HIS A 310 -10.12 -14.75 8.87
C HIS A 310 -9.81 -13.38 9.48
N CYS A 311 -8.73 -13.32 10.24
CA CYS A 311 -8.11 -12.07 10.63
C CYS A 311 -6.96 -11.72 9.68
N LEU A 312 -6.75 -10.43 9.42
CA LEU A 312 -5.58 -9.99 8.68
C LEU A 312 -4.29 -10.42 9.38
N GLY A 313 -3.26 -10.80 8.62
CA GLY A 313 -1.99 -11.30 9.17
C GLY A 313 -1.24 -10.32 10.08
N LYS A 314 -0.15 -10.79 10.71
CA LYS A 314 0.69 -10.05 11.68
C LYS A 314 1.23 -8.72 11.14
N SER A 315 1.36 -8.62 9.82
CA SER A 315 1.79 -7.40 9.14
C SER A 315 0.74 -6.28 9.15
N LYS A 316 -0.50 -6.52 9.61
CA LYS A 316 -1.58 -5.53 9.69
C LYS A 316 -1.98 -5.32 11.17
N GLY A 317 -2.00 -4.06 11.60
CA GLY A 317 -2.21 -3.69 13.00
C GLY A 317 -0.95 -3.74 13.87
N ARG A 318 0.23 -3.41 13.30
CA ARG A 318 1.48 -3.39 14.07
C ARG A 318 1.40 -2.38 15.21
N PRO A 319 1.98 -2.69 16.39
CA PRO A 319 2.22 -1.69 17.43
C PRO A 319 3.00 -0.51 16.86
N HIS A 320 2.57 0.70 17.19
CA HIS A 320 3.28 1.91 16.80
C HIS A 320 4.44 2.16 17.77
N PRO A 321 5.62 2.56 17.28
CA PRO A 321 6.71 2.96 18.16
C PRO A 321 6.32 4.21 18.96
N ARG A 322 6.94 4.39 20.11
CA ARG A 322 6.76 5.61 20.90
C ARG A 322 7.34 6.79 20.13
N VAL A 323 6.49 7.78 19.85
CA VAL A 323 6.88 9.07 19.27
C VAL A 323 6.56 10.15 20.31
N PRO A 324 7.43 11.15 20.54
CA PRO A 324 7.16 12.20 21.51
C PRO A 324 5.86 12.95 21.19
N PRO A 325 5.04 13.26 22.21
CA PRO A 325 3.80 14.00 22.01
C PRO A 325 3.99 15.34 21.29
N GLU A 326 5.08 16.06 21.58
CA GLU A 326 5.41 17.33 20.92
C GLU A 326 5.63 17.19 19.41
N ALA A 327 6.29 16.11 18.99
CA ALA A 327 6.49 15.80 17.57
C ALA A 327 5.15 15.48 16.88
N LEU A 328 4.26 14.74 17.55
CA LEU A 328 2.93 14.43 17.03
C LEU A 328 2.09 15.71 16.92
N GLN A 329 2.12 16.57 17.93
CA GLN A 329 1.39 17.83 17.96
C GLN A 329 1.85 18.77 16.84
N ARG A 330 3.17 18.92 16.64
CA ARG A 330 3.73 19.71 15.54
C ARG A 330 3.30 19.19 14.17
N LEU A 331 3.23 17.86 13.99
CA LEU A 331 2.71 17.28 12.75
C LEU A 331 1.21 17.52 12.59
N ARG A 332 0.41 17.47 13.66
CA ARG A 332 -1.03 17.80 13.60
C ARG A 332 -1.23 19.23 13.13
N GLU A 333 -0.54 20.19 13.75
CA GLU A 333 -0.57 21.61 13.36
C GLU A 333 -0.15 21.81 11.89
N PHE A 334 0.88 21.10 11.45
CA PHE A 334 1.31 21.13 10.05
C PHE A 334 0.25 20.61 9.08
N TYR A 335 -0.43 19.49 9.40
CA TYR A 335 -1.43 18.90 8.50
C TYR A 335 -2.76 19.62 8.50
N ARG A 336 -3.16 20.25 9.62
CA ARG A 336 -4.46 20.90 9.81
C ARG A 336 -4.94 21.74 8.60
N PRO A 337 -4.17 22.70 8.05
CA PRO A 337 -4.64 23.46 6.88
C PRO A 337 -4.86 22.58 5.63
N PHE A 338 -4.07 21.52 5.46
CA PHE A 338 -4.22 20.59 4.34
C PHE A 338 -5.41 19.64 4.53
N ASN A 339 -5.71 19.26 5.78
CA ASN A 339 -6.86 18.44 6.14
C ASN A 339 -8.16 19.19 5.89
N LEU A 340 -8.28 20.43 6.37
CA LEU A 340 -9.45 21.27 6.13
C LEU A 340 -9.71 21.45 4.62
N LYS A 341 -8.65 21.71 3.84
CA LYS A 341 -8.75 21.75 2.38
C LYS A 341 -9.20 20.40 1.80
N PHE A 342 -8.65 19.29 2.31
CA PHE A 342 -9.06 17.96 1.89
C PHE A 342 -10.51 17.66 2.25
N TYR A 343 -11.05 18.14 3.37
CA TYR A 343 -12.45 17.94 3.75
C TYR A 343 -13.41 18.67 2.82
N GLN A 344 -13.07 19.91 2.45
CA GLN A 344 -13.82 20.68 1.46
C GLN A 344 -13.80 19.99 0.10
N MET A 345 -12.60 19.65 -0.39
CA MET A 345 -12.44 18.92 -1.65
C MET A 345 -13.13 17.56 -1.58
N ALA A 346 -13.08 16.93 -0.40
CA ALA A 346 -13.65 15.70 0.17
C ALA A 346 -15.18 15.63 0.25
N GLY A 347 -15.83 16.79 0.40
CA GLY A 347 -17.24 16.89 0.75
C GLY A 347 -17.59 16.12 2.02
N HIS A 348 -16.60 15.89 2.89
CA HIS A 348 -16.71 15.07 4.08
C HIS A 348 -15.60 15.43 5.05
N ASP A 349 -15.98 15.68 6.31
CA ASP A 349 -15.05 15.84 7.41
C ASP A 349 -14.73 14.46 8.01
N PHE A 350 -13.44 14.16 8.17
CA PHE A 350 -12.97 12.88 8.70
C PHE A 350 -12.61 12.95 10.21
N GLY A 351 -12.74 14.12 10.84
CA GLY A 351 -12.57 14.30 12.28
C GLY A 351 -11.14 14.09 12.79
N TRP A 352 -10.13 14.53 12.03
CA TRP A 352 -8.73 14.43 12.47
C TRP A 352 -8.23 15.68 13.21
N ASP A 353 -8.98 16.78 13.18
CA ASP A 353 -8.61 18.11 13.68
C ASP A 353 -9.64 18.71 14.65
#